data_AF-A0A958RV15-F1
#
_entry.id   AF-A0A958RV15-F1
#
_cell.length_a   1.000
_cell.length_b   1.000
_cell.length_c   1.000
_cell.angle_alpha   90.00
_cell.angle_beta   90.00
_cell.angle_gamma   90.00
#
_symmetry.space_group_name_H-M   'P 1'
#
loop_
_entity.id
_entity.type
_entity.pdbx_description
1 polymer ?
#
loop_
_entity_poly.entity_id
_entity_poly.type
_entity_poly.pdbx_seq_one_letter_code
_entity_poly.pdbx_strand_id
1 'polypeptide(L)'
;DIAEAGLRSIVCAPHEVKAIKSKHPNFYAVTPGIRPTGDSQDDQQRVATPIEARANGADAIVVGRPIYQADEPHKVVESILKELS
;
A
#
# COMPACT_ATOMS: atom_id res chain seq x y z
N ASP A 1 -0.61 8.38 -23.68
CA ASP A 1 -0.33 7.50 -22.51
C ASP A 1 0.28 8.34 -21.39
N ILE A 2 -0.01 8.08 -20.10
CA ILE A 2 0.61 8.82 -18.99
C ILE A 2 2.14 8.68 -18.97
N ALA A 3 2.67 7.60 -19.54
CA ALA A 3 4.10 7.42 -19.76
C ALA A 3 4.68 8.43 -20.78
N GLU A 4 3.91 8.79 -21.82
CA GLU A 4 4.32 9.78 -22.83
C GLU A 4 4.34 11.20 -22.27
N ALA A 5 3.62 11.46 -21.17
CA ALA A 5 3.67 12.72 -20.45
C ALA A 5 4.90 12.85 -19.51
N GLY A 6 5.80 11.86 -19.50
CA GLY A 6 7.02 11.88 -18.68
C GLY A 6 6.81 11.50 -17.20
N LEU A 7 5.59 11.08 -16.83
CA LEU A 7 5.29 10.60 -15.47
C LEU A 7 5.92 9.21 -15.25
N ARG A 8 6.46 9.00 -14.06
CA ARG A 8 7.10 7.73 -13.66
C ARG A 8 6.54 7.15 -12.37
N SER A 9 5.56 7.79 -11.75
CA SER A 9 4.93 7.34 -10.53
C SER A 9 3.43 7.51 -10.59
N ILE A 10 2.73 6.73 -9.78
CA ILE A 10 1.26 6.74 -9.70
C ILE A 10 0.81 6.44 -8.27
N VAL A 11 -0.27 7.11 -7.86
CA VAL A 11 -1.02 6.77 -6.65
C VAL A 11 -2.25 5.98 -7.10
N CYS A 12 -2.45 4.78 -6.56
CA CYS A 12 -3.57 3.92 -6.95
C CYS A 12 -4.00 3.00 -5.80
N ALA A 13 -5.19 2.40 -5.90
CA ALA A 13 -5.65 1.45 -4.91
C ALA A 13 -4.83 0.14 -4.98
N PRO A 14 -4.66 -0.58 -3.85
CA PRO A 14 -3.82 -1.78 -3.81
C PRO A 14 -4.17 -2.87 -4.83
N HIS A 15 -5.44 -2.99 -5.21
CA HIS A 15 -5.93 -4.00 -6.17
C HIS A 15 -5.69 -3.60 -7.64
N GLU A 16 -5.40 -2.32 -7.92
CA GLU A 16 -5.14 -1.82 -9.28
C GLU A 16 -3.68 -1.98 -9.70
N VAL A 17 -2.77 -2.07 -8.72
CA VAL A 17 -1.32 -2.08 -8.92
C VAL A 17 -0.88 -3.14 -9.92
N LYS A 18 -1.41 -4.36 -9.79
CA LYS A 18 -1.06 -5.48 -10.66
C LYS A 18 -1.37 -5.18 -12.12
N ALA A 19 -2.54 -4.59 -12.39
CA ALA A 19 -2.94 -4.22 -13.74
C ALA A 19 -2.11 -3.06 -14.30
N ILE A 20 -1.77 -2.09 -13.45
CA ILE A 20 -0.92 -0.94 -13.81
C ILE A 20 0.50 -1.40 -14.14
N LYS A 21 1.14 -2.17 -13.25
CA LYS A 21 2.49 -2.71 -13.44
C LYS A 21 2.59 -3.64 -14.66
N SER A 22 1.51 -4.35 -14.99
CA SER A 22 1.47 -5.17 -16.22
C SER A 22 1.59 -4.35 -17.50
N LYS A 23 1.10 -3.10 -17.50
CA LYS A 23 1.20 -2.17 -18.64
C LYS A 23 2.43 -1.25 -18.55
N HIS A 24 2.83 -0.91 -17.33
CA HIS A 24 3.88 0.04 -17.02
C HIS A 24 4.81 -0.53 -15.93
N PRO A 25 5.66 -1.51 -16.26
CA PRO A 25 6.46 -2.25 -15.26
C PRO A 25 7.42 -1.35 -14.47
N ASN A 26 7.87 -0.25 -15.06
CA ASN A 26 8.83 0.67 -14.47
C ASN A 26 8.19 1.82 -13.68
N PHE A 27 6.86 1.87 -13.57
CA PHE A 27 6.19 2.92 -12.78
C PHE A 27 6.35 2.66 -11.29
N TYR A 28 6.61 3.71 -10.51
CA TYR A 28 6.64 3.67 -9.06
C TYR A 28 5.21 3.81 -8.49
N ALA A 29 4.67 2.73 -7.94
CA ALA A 29 3.30 2.65 -7.42
C ALA A 29 3.27 2.91 -5.91
N VAL A 30 2.59 4.00 -5.54
CA VAL A 30 2.31 4.37 -4.14
C VAL A 30 0.87 4.00 -3.80
N THR A 31 0.68 3.21 -2.75
CA THR A 31 -0.62 2.60 -2.43
C THR A 31 -1.15 3.00 -1.06
N PRO A 32 -2.14 3.91 -0.97
CA PRO A 32 -2.86 4.17 0.26
C PRO A 32 -3.90 3.09 0.55
N GLY A 33 -4.52 3.17 1.74
CA GLY A 33 -5.57 2.23 2.16
C GLY A 33 -5.01 0.92 2.71
N ILE A 34 -3.80 0.95 3.29
CA ILE A 34 -3.18 -0.24 3.87
C ILE A 34 -3.58 -0.42 5.33
N ARG A 35 -3.85 -1.67 5.72
CA ARG A 35 -4.20 -2.08 7.08
C ARG A 35 -3.33 -3.26 7.52
N PRO A 36 -2.53 -3.13 8.59
CA PRO A 36 -1.79 -4.25 9.15
C PRO A 36 -2.73 -5.38 9.59
N THR A 37 -2.23 -6.61 9.63
CA THR A 37 -3.02 -7.76 10.08
C THR A 37 -3.45 -7.57 11.53
N GLY A 38 -4.73 -7.78 11.83
CA GLY A 38 -5.29 -7.67 13.18
C GLY A 38 -5.82 -6.30 13.58
N ASP A 39 -5.73 -5.29 12.70
CA ASP A 39 -6.38 -3.99 12.90
C ASP A 39 -7.89 -4.05 12.59
N SER A 40 -8.72 -3.20 13.24
CA SER A 40 -10.17 -3.24 13.06
C SER A 40 -10.57 -2.78 11.65
N GLN A 41 -11.51 -3.49 11.02
CA GLN A 41 -11.93 -3.25 9.62
C GLN A 41 -13.00 -2.16 9.47
N ASP A 42 -13.30 -1.40 10.52
CA ASP A 42 -14.65 -0.85 10.73
C ASP A 42 -15.15 0.17 9.68
N ASP A 43 -14.32 0.73 8.81
CA ASP A 43 -14.76 1.81 7.89
C ASP A 43 -14.31 1.73 6.40
N GLN A 44 -13.63 0.69 5.91
CA GLN A 44 -13.09 0.74 4.53
C GLN A 44 -13.33 -0.51 3.69
N GLN A 45 -14.13 -0.37 2.63
CA GLN A 45 -14.44 -1.42 1.63
C GLN A 45 -13.28 -1.79 0.68
N ARG A 46 -12.12 -1.11 0.76
CA ARG A 46 -11.01 -1.27 -0.20
C ARG A 46 -9.64 -1.21 0.51
N VAL A 47 -9.45 -2.08 1.51
CA VAL A 47 -8.18 -2.21 2.23
C VAL A 47 -7.40 -3.43 1.76
N ALA A 48 -6.08 -3.35 1.85
CA ALA A 48 -5.17 -4.48 1.67
C ALA A 48 -4.15 -4.50 2.82
N THR A 49 -3.66 -5.68 3.14
CA THR A 49 -2.51 -5.85 4.03
C THR A 49 -1.21 -5.39 3.38
N PRO A 50 -0.17 -5.05 4.16
CA PRO A 50 1.16 -4.78 3.62
C PRO A 50 1.67 -5.89 2.69
N ILE A 51 1.43 -7.16 3.05
CA ILE A 51 1.84 -8.33 2.26
C ILE A 51 1.09 -8.40 0.93
N GLU A 52 -0.23 -8.17 0.92
CA GLU A 52 -1.02 -8.14 -0.32
C GLU A 52 -0.61 -7.00 -1.24
N ALA A 53 -0.33 -5.81 -0.70
CA ALA A 53 0.17 -4.69 -1.48
C ALA A 53 1.53 -5.02 -2.14
N ARG A 54 2.45 -5.62 -1.39
CA ARG A 54 3.73 -6.12 -1.92
C ARG A 54 3.51 -7.15 -3.02
N ALA A 55 2.63 -8.12 -2.80
CA ALA A 55 2.31 -9.17 -3.77
C ALA A 55 1.69 -8.61 -5.07
N ASN A 56 0.93 -7.53 -4.98
CA ASN A 56 0.38 -6.82 -6.15
C ASN A 56 1.40 -5.93 -6.87
N GLY A 57 2.60 -5.76 -6.30
CA GLY A 57 3.70 -5.01 -6.90
C GLY A 57 3.81 -3.55 -6.45
N ALA A 58 3.27 -3.19 -5.29
CA ALA A 58 3.42 -1.83 -4.76
C ALA A 58 4.88 -1.55 -4.39
N ASP A 59 5.40 -0.37 -4.77
CA ASP A 59 6.75 0.05 -4.39
C ASP A 59 6.76 0.82 -3.06
N ALA A 60 5.63 1.44 -2.72
CA ALA A 60 5.40 2.07 -1.42
C ALA A 60 3.95 1.89 -0.96
N ILE A 61 3.81 1.81 0.37
CA ILE A 61 2.52 1.77 1.05
C ILE A 61 2.32 3.06 1.87
N VAL A 62 1.08 3.52 1.97
CA VAL A 62 0.70 4.62 2.86
C VAL A 62 -0.24 4.09 3.93
N VAL A 63 0.25 4.10 5.16
CA VAL A 63 -0.46 3.65 6.36
C VAL A 63 -0.74 4.87 7.24
N GLY A 64 -2.02 5.12 7.53
CA GLY A 64 -2.47 6.28 8.29
C GLY A 64 -2.95 5.89 9.69
N ARG A 65 -4.29 5.86 9.85
CA ARG A 65 -5.00 5.55 11.12
C ARG A 65 -4.38 4.41 11.94
N PRO A 66 -3.98 3.27 11.36
CA PRO A 66 -3.41 2.16 12.13
C PRO A 66 -2.17 2.57 12.93
N ILE A 67 -1.38 3.53 12.43
CA ILE A 67 -0.17 4.00 13.11
C ILE A 67 -0.51 5.14 14.06
N TYR A 68 -1.13 6.22 13.59
CA TYR A 68 -1.25 7.44 14.41
C TYR A 68 -2.38 7.41 15.45
N GLN A 69 -3.29 6.43 15.39
CA GLN A 69 -4.34 6.24 16.42
C GLN A 69 -4.04 5.09 17.38
N ALA A 70 -2.94 4.35 17.18
CA ALA A 70 -2.55 3.28 18.08
C ALA A 70 -1.97 3.84 19.39
N ASP A 71 -2.21 3.13 20.49
CA ASP A 71 -1.60 3.44 21.80
C ASP A 71 -0.07 3.39 21.74
N GLU A 72 0.48 2.49 20.91
CA GLU A 72 1.91 2.31 20.72
C GLU A 72 2.29 2.33 19.23
N PRO A 73 2.38 3.52 18.59
CA PRO A 73 2.60 3.64 17.14
C PRO A 73 3.85 2.91 16.63
N HIS A 74 4.93 2.89 17.43
CA HIS A 74 6.17 2.20 17.08
C HIS A 74 5.98 0.69 16.95
N LYS A 75 5.15 0.05 17.79
CA LYS A 75 4.86 -1.39 17.71
C LYS A 75 4.10 -1.75 16.44
N VAL A 76 3.23 -0.86 15.98
CA VAL A 76 2.52 -1.06 14.70
C VAL A 76 3.49 -0.96 13.52
N VAL A 77 4.42 0.00 13.56
CA VAL A 77 5.46 0.08 12.52
C VAL A 77 6.34 -1.18 12.54
N GLU A 78 6.76 -1.65 13.71
CA GLU A 78 7.53 -2.90 13.85
C GLU A 78 6.78 -4.11 13.30
N SER A 79 5.47 -4.22 13.55
CA SER A 79 4.67 -5.33 13.03
C SER A 79 4.56 -5.30 11.50
N ILE A 80 4.35 -4.11 10.90
CA ILE A 80 4.35 -3.91 9.44
C ILE A 80 5.71 -4.31 8.84
N LEU A 81 6.81 -3.86 9.45
CA LEU A 81 8.15 -4.20 8.98
C LEU A 81 8.43 -5.71 9.08
N LYS A 82 7.94 -6.36 10.14
CA LYS A 82 8.04 -7.81 10.32
C LYS A 82 7.23 -8.58 9.26
N GLU A 83 6.06 -8.10 8.87
CA GLU A 83 5.26 -8.67 7.77
C GLU A 83 5.94 -8.51 6.39
N LEU A 84 6.70 -7.43 6.21
CA LEU A 84 7.38 -7.09 4.95
C LEU A 84 8.82 -7.63 4.84
N SER A 85 9.38 -8.17 5.91
CA SER A 85 10.67 -8.88 5.89
C SER A 85 10.55 -10.23 5.19
#